data_AF-A0AAE3GQU5-F1
#
_entry.id   AF-A0AAE3GQU5-F1
#
_cell.length_a   1.000
_cell.length_b   1.000
_cell.length_c   1.000
_cell.angle_alpha   90.00
_cell.angle_beta   90.00
_cell.angle_gamma   90.00
#
_symmetry.space_group_name_H-M   'P 1'
#
loop_
_entity.id
_entity.type
_entity.pdbx_description
1 polymer ?
#
loop_
_entity_poly.entity_id
_entity_poly.type
_entity_poly.pdbx_seq_one_letter_code
_entity_poly.pdbx_strand_id
1 'polypeptide(L)'
;MKKILLLAANPKNTDQLRLDEEVREIDEGLRRSRHRDRFELISKWAVRSRDFYRYILDIQPQIIHFSGHGGGEGGIVLEDETGKVQFLSTKQVAGMFKLFASKGVECVLLNACYSEVQAEAIHQYIPFVIGMNKSIGDKAAINFAVAFYDVLGAGETVEFAFDLACTQLIGLNEDETPILKKKQDISALTNLPKTEVLPQIEPKERALDFLKGLLPSQFDNVVFKYGVDPAYLSSSTPQAQRAIEVIRYGQQKEGASLAGLIRVIYEVVPHLKG
;
A
#
# COMPACT_ATOMS: atom_id res chain seq x y z
N MET A 1 -9.59 25.43 1.45
CA MET A 1 -8.15 25.48 1.75
C MET A 1 -7.76 24.12 2.31
N LYS A 2 -6.75 23.47 1.74
CA LYS A 2 -6.22 22.17 2.19
C LYS A 2 -5.10 22.39 3.19
N LYS A 3 -5.12 21.65 4.29
CA LYS A 3 -4.06 21.68 5.30
C LYS A 3 -3.06 20.57 5.04
N ILE A 4 -1.78 20.94 5.03
CA ILE A 4 -0.64 20.03 4.99
C ILE A 4 -0.07 19.96 6.40
N LEU A 5 -0.21 18.82 7.05
CA LEU A 5 0.43 18.56 8.34
C LEU A 5 1.78 17.88 8.11
N LEU A 6 2.86 18.62 8.37
CA LEU A 6 4.23 18.10 8.30
C LEU A 6 4.71 17.72 9.70
N LEU A 7 4.99 16.43 9.91
CA LEU A 7 5.45 15.82 11.14
C LEU A 7 6.93 15.48 10.99
N ALA A 8 7.77 16.23 11.70
CA ALA A 8 9.22 16.06 11.69
C ALA A 8 9.71 15.37 12.98
N ALA A 9 10.45 14.27 12.85
CA ALA A 9 11.04 13.55 13.98
C ALA A 9 12.52 13.28 13.75
N ASN A 10 13.36 13.73 14.69
CA ASN A 10 14.81 13.55 14.66
C ASN A 10 15.30 13.18 16.08
N PRO A 11 15.07 11.93 16.52
CA PRO A 11 15.37 11.53 17.89
C PRO A 11 16.86 11.66 18.23
N LYS A 12 17.15 11.76 19.52
CA LYS A 12 18.54 11.75 20.00
C LYS A 12 19.23 10.43 19.64
N ASN A 13 20.52 10.53 19.33
CA ASN A 13 21.41 9.42 18.97
C ASN A 13 21.09 8.75 17.62
N THR A 14 20.42 9.45 16.71
CA THR A 14 20.35 9.08 15.28
C THR A 14 21.19 10.04 14.44
N ASP A 15 21.40 9.70 13.17
CA ASP A 15 22.02 10.62 12.22
C ASP A 15 21.16 11.88 12.05
N GLN A 16 21.78 13.05 12.04
CA GLN A 16 21.03 14.30 11.98
C GLN A 16 20.50 14.54 10.55
N LEU A 17 19.19 14.54 10.39
CA LEU A 17 18.51 14.94 9.15
C LEU A 17 18.30 16.46 9.07
N ARG A 18 18.32 17.03 7.86
CA ARG A 18 18.11 18.47 7.60
C ARG A 18 16.62 18.79 7.44
N LEU A 19 15.84 18.43 8.46
CA LEU A 19 14.38 18.57 8.46
C LEU A 19 13.93 20.04 8.43
N ASP A 20 14.73 20.94 9.02
CA ASP A 20 14.54 22.39 8.98
C ASP A 20 14.67 22.96 7.56
N GLU A 21 15.67 22.49 6.81
CA GLU A 21 15.84 22.82 5.40
C GLU A 21 14.62 22.33 4.60
N GLU A 22 14.22 21.07 4.76
CA GLU A 22 13.03 20.53 4.07
C GLU A 22 11.78 21.38 4.29
N VAL A 23 11.45 21.68 5.56
CA VAL A 23 10.26 22.47 5.89
C VAL A 23 10.34 23.88 5.30
N ARG A 24 11.52 24.52 5.37
CA ARG A 24 11.71 25.87 4.84
C ARG A 24 11.50 25.90 3.33
N GLU A 25 12.14 25.00 2.59
CA GLU A 25 12.05 24.98 1.13
C GLU A 25 10.61 24.67 0.66
N ILE A 26 9.88 23.80 1.36
CA ILE A 26 8.45 23.52 1.08
C ILE A 26 7.58 24.77 1.33
N ASP A 27 7.77 25.46 2.47
CA ASP A 27 7.03 26.69 2.79
C ASP A 27 7.28 27.79 1.74
N GLU A 28 8.53 27.97 1.33
CA GLU A 28 8.90 28.94 0.29
C GLU A 28 8.28 28.59 -1.07
N GLY A 29 8.33 27.32 -1.48
CA GLY A 29 7.71 26.83 -2.71
C GLY A 29 6.19 27.07 -2.74
N LEU A 30 5.50 26.66 -1.67
CA LEU A 30 4.05 26.86 -1.54
C LEU A 30 3.66 28.34 -1.56
N ARG A 31 4.40 29.22 -0.88
CA ARG A 31 4.13 30.67 -0.86
C ARG A 31 4.28 31.33 -2.22
N ARG A 32 5.22 30.85 -3.03
CA ARG A 32 5.50 31.37 -4.39
C ARG A 32 4.58 30.76 -5.45
N SER A 33 3.89 29.67 -5.13
CA SER A 33 3.04 28.94 -6.07
C SER A 33 1.84 29.75 -6.55
N ARG A 34 1.36 29.42 -7.76
CA ARG A 34 0.20 30.07 -8.40
C ARG A 34 -1.07 29.96 -7.53
N HIS A 35 -1.23 28.85 -6.82
CA HIS A 35 -2.39 28.57 -5.99
C HIS A 35 -2.06 28.53 -4.49
N ARG A 36 -1.13 29.38 -4.02
CA ARG A 36 -0.71 29.48 -2.61
C ARG A 36 -1.88 29.55 -1.63
N ASP A 37 -2.97 30.26 -1.96
CA ASP A 37 -4.13 30.45 -1.08
C ASP A 37 -4.98 29.17 -0.94
N ARG A 38 -4.65 28.08 -1.66
CA ARG A 38 -5.29 26.77 -1.51
C ARG A 38 -4.65 25.91 -0.44
N PHE A 39 -3.44 26.24 0.03
CA PHE A 39 -2.70 25.39 0.97
C PHE A 39 -2.31 26.15 2.25
N GLU A 40 -2.37 25.44 3.37
CA GLU A 40 -1.84 25.89 4.67
C GLU A 40 -0.84 24.83 5.16
N LEU A 41 0.44 25.20 5.27
CA LEU A 41 1.47 24.31 5.82
C LEU A 41 1.54 24.47 7.34
N ILE A 42 1.39 23.36 8.06
CA ILE A 42 1.45 23.30 9.52
C ILE A 42 2.52 22.28 9.91
N SER A 43 3.66 22.78 10.39
CA SER A 43 4.80 21.94 10.78
C SER A 43 4.81 21.68 12.28
N LYS A 44 5.02 20.42 12.67
CA LYS A 44 5.19 19.97 14.06
C LYS A 44 6.51 19.21 14.19
N TRP A 45 7.25 19.54 15.23
CA TRP A 45 8.61 19.08 15.48
C TRP A 45 8.66 18.15 16.68
N ALA A 46 9.75 17.37 16.78
CA ALA A 46 10.00 16.45 17.90
C ALA A 46 8.78 15.55 18.17
N VAL A 47 8.18 15.04 17.09
CA VAL A 47 6.87 14.38 17.16
C VAL A 47 7.00 13.06 17.90
N ARG A 48 6.25 12.94 19.00
CA ARG A 48 6.11 11.68 19.75
C ARG A 48 4.98 10.85 19.20
N SER A 49 5.00 9.56 19.49
CA SER A 49 3.92 8.64 19.09
C SER A 49 2.52 9.13 19.49
N ARG A 50 2.37 9.70 20.69
CA ARG A 50 1.09 10.24 21.16
C ARG A 50 0.66 11.53 20.46
N ASP A 51 1.62 12.33 20.01
CA ASP A 51 1.35 13.63 19.41
C ASP A 51 0.90 13.44 17.96
N PHE A 52 1.37 12.38 17.31
CA PHE A 52 1.03 12.04 15.93
C PHE A 52 -0.49 12.03 15.69
N TYR A 53 -1.26 11.26 16.46
CA TYR A 53 -2.72 11.20 16.26
C TYR A 53 -3.44 12.45 16.79
N ARG A 54 -2.90 13.11 17.83
CA ARG A 54 -3.48 14.34 18.39
C ARG A 54 -3.47 15.46 17.36
N TYR A 55 -2.33 15.67 16.70
CA TYR A 55 -2.23 16.66 15.64
C TYR A 55 -3.18 16.39 14.48
N ILE A 56 -3.39 15.14 14.09
CA ILE A 56 -4.36 14.80 13.05
C ILE A 56 -5.79 15.13 13.50
N LEU A 57 -6.14 14.85 14.76
CA LEU A 57 -7.45 15.19 15.33
C LEU A 57 -7.69 16.70 15.38
N ASP A 58 -6.71 17.46 15.85
CA ASP A 58 -6.84 18.90 16.06
C ASP A 58 -6.84 19.68 14.73
N ILE A 59 -6.03 19.24 13.77
CA ILE A 59 -5.78 19.98 12.53
C ILE A 59 -6.75 19.55 11.43
N GLN A 60 -7.14 18.27 11.40
CA GLN A 60 -7.90 17.62 10.33
C GLN A 60 -7.28 17.88 8.93
N PRO A 61 -6.03 17.44 8.72
CA PRO A 61 -5.31 17.71 7.47
C PRO A 61 -5.81 16.87 6.30
N GLN A 62 -5.65 17.41 5.08
CA GLN A 62 -5.90 16.66 3.84
C GLN A 62 -4.63 15.96 3.36
N ILE A 63 -3.45 16.50 3.69
CA ILE A 63 -2.16 15.91 3.36
C ILE A 63 -1.36 15.75 4.64
N ILE A 64 -0.82 14.55 4.88
CA ILE A 64 0.11 14.30 5.97
C ILE A 64 1.48 13.98 5.38
N HIS A 65 2.48 14.76 5.77
CA HIS A 65 3.87 14.53 5.45
C HIS A 65 4.58 14.08 6.72
N PHE A 66 5.21 12.92 6.69
CA PHE A 66 6.14 12.50 7.73
C PHE A 66 7.57 12.58 7.20
N SER A 67 8.44 13.30 7.91
CA SER A 67 9.86 13.35 7.61
C SER A 67 10.67 12.93 8.83
N GLY A 68 11.56 11.97 8.64
CA GLY A 68 12.33 11.37 9.71
C GLY A 68 12.94 10.03 9.33
N HIS A 69 13.44 9.31 10.32
CA HIS A 69 14.03 8.00 10.07
C HIS A 69 12.96 6.92 9.84
N GLY A 70 13.33 5.91 9.04
CA GLY A 70 12.52 4.72 8.80
C GLY A 70 13.27 3.46 9.21
N GLY A 71 12.55 2.51 9.80
CA GLY A 71 13.08 1.22 10.25
C GLY A 71 12.68 0.05 9.35
N GLY A 72 12.20 0.29 8.13
CA GLY A 72 11.61 -0.74 7.28
C GLY A 72 10.43 -1.42 7.99
N GLU A 73 10.49 -2.75 8.16
CA GLU A 73 9.46 -3.51 8.88
C GLU A 73 9.25 -3.05 10.33
N GLY A 74 10.26 -2.44 10.95
CA GLY A 74 10.18 -1.87 12.29
C GLY A 74 9.19 -0.71 12.41
N GLY A 75 8.84 -0.04 11.31
CA GLY A 75 7.94 1.11 11.30
C GLY A 75 8.65 2.46 11.06
N ILE A 76 7.92 3.54 11.34
CA ILE A 76 8.49 4.89 11.35
C ILE A 76 9.11 5.20 12.71
N VAL A 77 10.19 5.97 12.71
CA VAL A 77 10.94 6.33 13.92
C VAL A 77 10.45 7.68 14.45
N LEU A 78 9.97 7.68 15.68
CA LEU A 78 9.49 8.85 16.42
C LEU A 78 10.29 9.04 17.71
N GLU A 79 9.95 10.08 18.46
CA GLU A 79 10.49 10.31 19.80
C GLU A 79 9.62 9.67 20.90
N ASP A 80 10.28 9.17 21.94
CA ASP A 80 9.65 8.92 23.24
C ASP A 80 9.63 10.19 24.11
N GLU A 81 9.14 10.09 25.34
CA GLU A 81 9.07 11.21 26.29
C GLU A 81 10.45 11.77 26.69
N THR A 82 11.53 11.02 26.44
CA THR A 82 12.92 11.40 26.72
C THR A 82 13.65 11.95 25.49
N GLY A 83 12.99 11.93 24.33
CA GLY A 83 13.55 12.30 23.02
C GLY A 83 14.39 11.19 22.40
N LYS A 84 14.27 9.95 22.85
CA LYS A 84 14.96 8.78 22.26
C LYS A 84 14.09 8.12 21.20
N VAL A 85 14.72 7.25 20.42
CA VAL A 85 14.07 6.43 19.38
C VAL A 85 12.92 5.62 19.95
N GLN A 86 11.74 5.78 19.36
CA GLN A 86 10.60 4.90 19.52
C GLN A 86 10.04 4.53 18.15
N PHE A 87 9.83 3.25 17.90
CA PHE A 87 9.20 2.79 16.67
C PHE A 87 7.68 2.85 16.77
N LEU A 88 7.05 3.39 15.73
CA LEU A 88 5.63 3.22 15.48
C LEU A 88 5.45 2.17 14.39
N SER A 89 5.07 0.96 14.79
CA SER A 89 5.01 -0.19 13.90
C SER A 89 4.04 0.01 12.74
N THR A 90 4.26 -0.69 11.63
CA THR A 90 3.37 -0.68 10.46
C THR A 90 1.91 -0.91 10.82
N LYS A 91 1.63 -1.86 11.72
CA LYS A 91 0.28 -2.16 12.18
C LYS A 91 -0.37 -0.98 12.90
N GLN A 92 0.39 -0.26 13.74
CA GLN A 92 -0.10 0.93 14.45
C GLN A 92 -0.35 2.09 13.47
N VAL A 93 0.58 2.34 12.55
CA VAL A 93 0.45 3.39 11.52
C VAL A 93 -0.77 3.13 10.64
N ALA A 94 -0.90 1.92 10.09
CA ALA A 94 -2.03 1.56 9.22
C ALA A 94 -3.38 1.59 9.97
N GLY A 95 -3.41 1.08 11.22
CA GLY A 95 -4.61 1.13 12.06
C GLY A 95 -5.08 2.56 12.35
N MET A 96 -4.14 3.48 12.53
CA MET A 96 -4.41 4.90 12.72
C MET A 96 -4.98 5.54 11.44
N PHE A 97 -4.33 5.36 10.29
CA PHE A 97 -4.81 5.91 9.02
C PHE A 97 -6.13 5.31 8.55
N LYS A 98 -6.43 4.05 8.90
CA LYS A 98 -7.77 3.47 8.69
C LYS A 98 -8.87 4.31 9.35
N LEU A 99 -8.64 4.79 10.57
CA LEU A 99 -9.61 5.63 11.29
C LEU A 99 -9.69 7.04 10.68
N PHE A 100 -8.53 7.61 10.33
CA PHE A 100 -8.45 8.96 9.78
C PHE A 100 -8.83 9.10 8.31
N ALA A 101 -8.94 8.00 7.56
CA ALA A 101 -9.49 8.01 6.21
C ALA A 101 -10.89 8.66 6.16
N SER A 102 -11.71 8.42 7.20
CA SER A 102 -13.03 9.04 7.36
C SER A 102 -13.01 10.55 7.67
N LYS A 103 -11.82 11.12 7.93
CA LYS A 103 -11.63 12.52 8.33
C LYS A 103 -11.06 13.41 7.22
N GLY A 104 -10.99 12.89 5.99
CA GLY A 104 -10.62 13.67 4.81
C GLY A 104 -9.13 13.72 4.51
N VAL A 105 -8.34 12.77 5.04
CA VAL A 105 -6.95 12.58 4.58
C VAL A 105 -6.96 11.99 3.18
N GLU A 106 -6.36 12.70 2.23
CA GLU A 106 -6.35 12.36 0.81
C GLU A 106 -4.97 11.85 0.35
N CYS A 107 -3.90 12.35 0.97
CA CYS A 107 -2.53 12.01 0.61
C CYS A 107 -1.64 11.85 1.86
N VAL A 108 -0.79 10.83 1.85
CA VAL A 108 0.25 10.61 2.86
C VAL A 108 1.60 10.48 2.17
N LEU A 109 2.57 11.29 2.56
CA LEU A 109 3.96 11.18 2.13
C LEU A 109 4.82 10.73 3.32
N LEU A 110 5.41 9.54 3.23
CA LEU A 110 6.34 8.99 4.21
C LEU A 110 7.78 9.17 3.72
N ASN A 111 8.36 10.35 3.96
CA ASN A 111 9.73 10.67 3.61
C ASN A 111 10.72 10.07 4.63
N ALA A 112 10.85 8.73 4.57
CA ALA A 112 11.65 7.94 5.50
C ALA A 112 12.15 6.67 4.79
N CYS A 113 13.37 6.23 5.10
CA CYS A 113 13.97 5.04 4.47
C CYS A 113 13.11 3.79 4.63
N TYR A 114 12.97 3.01 3.54
CA TYR A 114 12.20 1.76 3.52
C TYR A 114 10.72 1.90 3.94
N SER A 115 10.14 3.09 3.80
CA SER A 115 8.75 3.36 4.21
C SER A 115 7.68 2.78 3.27
N GLU A 116 8.07 2.13 2.15
CA GLU A 116 7.13 1.45 1.26
C GLU A 116 6.27 0.41 2.00
N VAL A 117 6.83 -0.28 2.98
CA VAL A 117 6.11 -1.28 3.78
C VAL A 117 4.92 -0.65 4.51
N GLN A 118 5.06 0.58 5.00
CA GLN A 118 3.95 1.33 5.59
C GLN A 118 3.03 1.89 4.52
N ALA A 119 3.56 2.36 3.40
CA ALA A 119 2.74 2.81 2.27
C ALA A 119 1.77 1.72 1.78
N GLU A 120 2.26 0.49 1.67
CA GLU A 120 1.48 -0.71 1.30
C GLU A 120 0.30 -0.97 2.25
N ALA A 121 0.50 -0.73 3.54
CA ALA A 121 -0.54 -0.93 4.55
C ALA A 121 -1.55 0.22 4.62
N ILE A 122 -1.13 1.46 4.32
CA ILE A 122 -1.95 2.66 4.43
C ILE A 122 -2.83 2.89 3.20
N HIS A 123 -2.35 2.58 1.98
CA HIS A 123 -3.08 2.89 0.74
C HIS A 123 -4.42 2.16 0.62
N GLN A 124 -4.60 1.08 1.38
CA GLN A 124 -5.90 0.40 1.52
C GLN A 124 -7.01 1.35 2.01
N TYR A 125 -6.63 2.45 2.68
CA TYR A 125 -7.55 3.41 3.29
C TYR A 125 -7.46 4.81 2.67
N ILE A 126 -6.24 5.27 2.35
CA ILE A 126 -5.97 6.64 1.86
C ILE A 126 -5.74 6.65 0.34
N PRO A 127 -6.36 7.57 -0.43
CA PRO A 127 -6.27 7.61 -1.88
C PRO A 127 -4.84 7.56 -2.44
N PHE A 128 -3.92 8.34 -1.88
CA PHE A 128 -2.53 8.40 -2.31
C PHE A 128 -1.58 8.22 -1.15
N VAL A 129 -0.63 7.30 -1.27
CA VAL A 129 0.43 7.12 -0.27
C VAL A 129 1.77 6.97 -0.97
N ILE A 130 2.73 7.80 -0.60
CA ILE A 130 4.08 7.76 -1.12
C ILE A 130 5.00 7.26 -0.01
N GLY A 131 5.84 6.27 -0.33
CA GLY A 131 6.90 5.78 0.56
C GLY A 131 8.17 5.47 -0.21
N MET A 132 9.24 5.12 0.49
CA MET A 132 10.56 4.84 -0.08
C MET A 132 10.82 3.33 -0.07
N ASN A 133 11.17 2.73 -1.22
CA ASN A 133 11.45 1.28 -1.29
C ASN A 133 12.83 0.90 -0.75
N LYS A 134 13.74 1.87 -0.64
CA LYS A 134 15.10 1.71 -0.13
C LYS A 134 15.50 2.92 0.73
N SER A 135 16.77 2.98 1.12
CA SER A 135 17.34 4.19 1.75
C SER A 135 17.34 5.34 0.75
N ILE A 136 16.98 6.53 1.21
CA ILE A 136 17.04 7.77 0.44
C ILE A 136 18.04 8.74 1.07
N GLY A 137 18.84 9.41 0.25
CA GLY A 137 19.74 10.47 0.67
C GLY A 137 18.95 11.71 1.09
N ASP A 138 19.42 12.39 2.13
CA ASP A 138 18.75 13.57 2.69
C ASP A 138 18.55 14.69 1.65
N LYS A 139 19.50 14.89 0.73
CA LYS A 139 19.33 15.82 -0.41
C LYS A 139 18.22 15.37 -1.38
N ALA A 140 18.13 14.08 -1.70
CA ALA A 140 17.08 13.56 -2.57
C ALA A 140 15.71 13.66 -1.90
N ALA A 141 15.62 13.36 -0.60
CA ALA A 141 14.41 13.49 0.19
C ALA A 141 13.86 14.94 0.15
N ILE A 142 14.74 15.94 0.36
CA ILE A 142 14.38 17.37 0.28
C ILE A 142 13.95 17.73 -1.15
N ASN A 143 14.76 17.40 -2.15
CA ASN A 143 14.47 17.73 -3.56
C ASN A 143 13.12 17.15 -4.01
N PHE A 144 12.83 15.91 -3.62
CA PHE A 144 11.57 15.26 -3.92
C PHE A 144 10.39 16.02 -3.30
N ALA A 145 10.46 16.30 -1.99
CA ALA A 145 9.38 16.96 -1.28
C ALA A 145 9.11 18.37 -1.82
N VAL A 146 10.15 19.17 -2.07
CA VAL A 146 10.04 20.51 -2.64
C VAL A 146 9.37 20.46 -4.01
N ALA A 147 9.87 19.63 -4.93
CA ALA A 147 9.30 19.51 -6.27
C ALA A 147 7.84 19.02 -6.22
N PHE A 148 7.52 18.06 -5.35
CA PHE A 148 6.17 17.57 -5.15
C PHE A 148 5.20 18.69 -4.74
N TYR A 149 5.57 19.50 -3.74
CA TYR A 149 4.70 20.59 -3.28
C TYR A 149 4.68 21.80 -4.22
N ASP A 150 5.76 22.10 -4.95
CA ASP A 150 5.76 23.12 -6.00
C ASP A 150 4.72 22.80 -7.07
N VAL A 151 4.69 21.53 -7.51
CA VAL A 151 3.78 21.05 -8.55
C VAL A 151 2.33 21.01 -8.05
N LEU A 152 2.11 20.54 -6.82
CA LEU A 152 0.77 20.64 -6.20
C LEU A 152 0.31 22.08 -6.03
N GLY A 153 1.20 22.99 -5.63
CA GLY A 153 0.96 24.42 -5.53
C GLY A 153 0.67 25.08 -6.89
N ALA A 154 1.21 24.52 -7.97
CA ALA A 154 0.89 24.91 -9.34
C ALA A 154 -0.50 24.43 -9.81
N GLY A 155 -1.15 23.55 -9.04
CA GLY A 155 -2.52 23.10 -9.26
C GLY A 155 -2.64 21.74 -9.95
N GLU A 156 -1.54 21.03 -10.10
CA GLU A 156 -1.49 19.71 -10.74
C GLU A 156 -1.94 18.57 -9.80
N THR A 157 -2.12 17.38 -10.37
CA THR A 157 -2.53 16.18 -9.61
C THR A 157 -1.38 15.60 -8.78
N VAL A 158 -1.72 14.72 -7.83
CA VAL A 158 -0.74 14.02 -7.00
C VAL A 158 0.16 13.13 -7.84
N GLU A 159 -0.38 12.46 -8.87
CA GLU A 159 0.37 11.61 -9.78
C GLU A 159 1.39 12.42 -10.58
N PHE A 160 0.96 13.54 -11.17
CA PHE A 160 1.86 14.39 -11.94
C PHE A 160 2.93 15.01 -11.05
N ALA A 161 2.56 15.44 -9.83
CA ALA A 161 3.51 15.93 -8.83
C ALA A 161 4.53 14.87 -8.44
N PHE A 162 4.11 13.62 -8.26
CA PHE A 162 4.98 12.49 -7.96
C PHE A 162 5.96 12.23 -9.11
N ASP A 163 5.46 12.07 -10.34
CA ASP A 163 6.29 11.76 -11.51
C ASP A 163 7.32 12.87 -11.75
N LEU A 164 6.91 14.14 -11.65
CA LEU A 164 7.82 15.27 -11.80
C LEU A 164 8.85 15.33 -10.66
N ALA A 165 8.45 15.07 -9.42
CA ALA A 165 9.37 15.03 -8.29
C ALA A 165 10.44 13.93 -8.45
N CYS A 166 10.08 12.75 -8.95
CA CYS A 166 11.05 11.69 -9.27
C CYS A 166 12.08 12.16 -10.32
N THR A 167 11.69 12.95 -11.32
CA THR A 167 12.63 13.47 -12.33
C THR A 167 13.75 14.34 -11.73
N GLN A 168 13.49 15.01 -10.60
CA GLN A 168 14.47 15.85 -9.90
C GLN A 168 15.56 15.02 -9.19
N LEU A 169 15.38 13.71 -9.09
CA LEU A 169 16.30 12.79 -8.42
C LEU A 169 17.21 12.02 -9.39
N ILE A 170 16.98 12.12 -10.70
CA ILE A 170 17.77 11.40 -11.73
C ILE A 170 19.26 11.71 -11.60
N GLY A 171 19.61 12.99 -11.39
CA GLY A 171 21.00 13.41 -11.19
C GLY A 171 21.65 12.88 -9.90
N LEU A 172 20.85 12.31 -8.99
CA LEU A 172 21.28 11.67 -7.76
C LEU A 172 21.24 10.13 -7.84
N ASN A 173 20.69 9.57 -8.92
CA ASN A 173 20.38 8.14 -9.10
C ASN A 173 19.42 7.59 -8.02
N GLU A 174 18.46 8.39 -7.60
CA GLU A 174 17.49 8.06 -6.55
C GLU A 174 16.03 8.18 -7.02
N ASP A 175 15.78 8.37 -8.31
CA ASP A 175 14.47 8.56 -8.95
C ASP A 175 13.51 7.37 -8.84
N GLU A 176 14.04 6.15 -8.72
CA GLU A 176 13.25 4.94 -8.50
C GLU A 176 12.99 4.65 -7.00
N THR A 177 13.47 5.51 -6.09
CA THR A 177 13.33 5.30 -4.64
C THR A 177 11.92 5.58 -4.12
N PRO A 178 11.30 6.73 -4.46
CA PRO A 178 9.93 7.01 -4.09
C PRO A 178 8.98 6.12 -4.88
N ILE A 179 7.97 5.56 -4.20
CA ILE A 179 6.93 4.72 -4.80
C ILE A 179 5.57 5.29 -4.41
N LEU A 180 4.74 5.59 -5.42
CA LEU A 180 3.36 5.98 -5.24
C LEU A 180 2.45 4.75 -5.21
N LYS A 181 1.76 4.56 -4.09
CA LYS A 181 0.66 3.61 -3.94
C LYS A 181 -0.66 4.36 -4.06
N LYS A 182 -1.54 3.87 -4.93
CA LYS A 182 -2.89 4.40 -5.10
C LYS A 182 -3.87 3.43 -4.48
N LYS A 183 -4.79 3.95 -3.67
CA LYS A 183 -5.96 3.19 -3.27
C LYS A 183 -6.70 2.80 -4.53
N GLN A 184 -6.81 1.51 -4.77
CA GLN A 184 -7.70 1.05 -5.82
C GLN A 184 -9.11 1.43 -5.42
N ASP A 185 -9.71 2.28 -6.25
CA ASP A 185 -11.07 2.69 -6.04
C ASP A 185 -11.99 1.52 -6.44
N ILE A 186 -12.21 0.60 -5.51
CA ILE A 186 -13.20 -0.48 -5.69
C ILE A 186 -14.59 0.14 -5.89
N SER A 187 -14.78 1.42 -5.51
CA SER A 187 -15.96 2.23 -5.82
C SER A 187 -16.08 2.58 -7.32
N ALA A 188 -14.97 2.83 -8.02
CA ALA A 188 -14.96 3.04 -9.47
C ALA A 188 -15.16 1.73 -10.26
N LEU A 189 -14.80 0.58 -9.66
CA LEU A 189 -15.20 -0.74 -10.15
C LEU A 189 -16.69 -1.06 -9.88
N THR A 190 -17.37 -0.29 -9.03
CA THR A 190 -18.80 -0.47 -8.69
C THR A 190 -19.72 0.64 -9.22
N ASN A 191 -19.17 1.65 -9.91
CA ASN A 191 -19.90 2.74 -10.59
C ASN A 191 -19.90 2.62 -12.13
N LEU A 192 -19.71 1.42 -12.67
CA LEU A 192 -20.24 1.11 -14.00
C LEU A 192 -21.78 1.22 -13.95
N PRO A 193 -22.44 1.70 -15.04
CA PRO A 193 -23.90 1.66 -15.10
C PRO A 193 -24.39 0.27 -14.70
N LYS A 194 -25.43 0.21 -13.87
CA LYS A 194 -26.09 -1.05 -13.49
C LYS A 194 -26.75 -1.70 -14.71
N THR A 195 -25.94 -2.37 -15.53
CA THR A 195 -26.16 -3.30 -16.65
C THR A 195 -24.83 -3.30 -17.42
N GLU A 196 -23.95 -4.30 -17.41
CA GLU A 196 -24.12 -5.76 -17.41
C GLU A 196 -23.12 -6.44 -16.46
N VAL A 197 -23.55 -7.54 -15.84
CA VAL A 197 -22.73 -8.43 -15.00
C VAL A 197 -21.71 -9.15 -15.90
N LEU A 198 -20.42 -8.84 -15.76
CA LEU A 198 -19.37 -9.79 -16.15
C LEU A 198 -19.36 -10.92 -15.11
N PRO A 199 -19.48 -12.19 -15.52
CA PRO A 199 -19.72 -13.30 -14.60
C PRO A 199 -18.56 -13.44 -13.62
N GLN A 200 -18.86 -13.38 -12.32
CA GLN A 200 -17.99 -13.97 -11.31
C GLN A 200 -17.90 -15.46 -11.65
N ILE A 201 -16.74 -15.91 -12.14
CA ILE A 201 -16.53 -17.34 -12.42
C ILE A 201 -16.79 -18.08 -11.11
N GLU A 202 -17.84 -18.90 -11.11
CA GLU A 202 -18.25 -19.66 -9.93
C GLU A 202 -17.04 -20.46 -9.40
N PRO A 203 -16.85 -20.62 -8.07
CA PRO A 203 -15.70 -21.37 -7.52
C PRO A 203 -15.52 -22.76 -8.17
N LYS A 204 -16.63 -23.36 -8.61
CA LYS A 204 -16.71 -24.58 -9.39
C LYS A 204 -16.10 -24.47 -10.80
N GLU A 205 -16.40 -23.40 -11.52
CA GLU A 205 -15.88 -23.16 -12.88
C GLU A 205 -14.38 -22.86 -12.82
N ARG A 206 -13.94 -22.07 -11.83
CA ARG A 206 -12.51 -21.79 -11.61
C ARG A 206 -11.72 -23.04 -11.24
N ALA A 207 -12.27 -23.87 -10.34
CA ALA A 207 -11.64 -25.15 -10.01
C ALA A 207 -11.57 -26.07 -11.23
N LEU A 208 -12.60 -26.08 -12.09
CA LEU A 208 -12.64 -26.90 -13.30
C LEU A 208 -11.58 -26.48 -14.31
N ASP A 209 -11.41 -25.19 -14.52
CA ASP A 209 -10.41 -24.66 -15.45
C ASP A 209 -8.99 -24.96 -14.98
N PHE A 210 -8.70 -24.80 -13.69
CA PHE A 210 -7.40 -25.19 -13.15
C PHE A 210 -7.15 -26.69 -13.31
N LEU A 211 -8.09 -27.53 -12.88
CA LEU A 211 -7.94 -28.99 -12.93
C LEU A 211 -7.80 -29.54 -14.37
N LYS A 212 -8.47 -28.92 -15.34
CA LYS A 212 -8.30 -29.26 -16.77
C LYS A 212 -6.93 -28.87 -17.31
N GLY A 213 -6.36 -27.77 -16.81
CA GLY A 213 -5.06 -27.25 -17.25
C GLY A 213 -3.85 -27.92 -16.60
N LEU A 214 -4.05 -28.77 -15.59
CA LEU A 214 -2.95 -29.47 -14.91
C LEU A 214 -2.31 -30.53 -15.82
N LEU A 215 -0.99 -30.68 -15.71
CA LEU A 215 -0.30 -31.88 -16.20
C LEU A 215 -0.79 -33.11 -15.42
N PRO A 216 -0.77 -34.33 -16.00
CA PRO A 216 -1.27 -35.54 -15.34
C PRO A 216 -0.67 -35.77 -13.93
N SER A 217 0.63 -35.56 -13.77
CA SER A 217 1.30 -35.70 -12.47
C SER A 217 0.89 -34.64 -11.44
N GLN A 218 0.58 -33.42 -11.88
CA GLN A 218 0.07 -32.35 -11.02
C GLN A 218 -1.37 -32.67 -10.60
N PHE A 219 -2.18 -33.18 -11.53
CA PHE A 219 -3.55 -33.60 -11.25
C PHE A 219 -3.58 -34.72 -10.20
N ASP A 220 -2.77 -35.76 -10.36
CA ASP A 220 -2.71 -36.87 -9.41
C ASP A 220 -2.18 -36.42 -8.03
N ASN A 221 -1.24 -35.47 -7.99
CA ASN A 221 -0.79 -34.85 -6.74
C ASN A 221 -1.90 -34.04 -6.04
N VAL A 222 -2.74 -33.32 -6.78
CA VAL A 222 -3.91 -32.61 -6.20
C VAL A 222 -4.91 -33.61 -5.66
N VAL A 223 -5.24 -34.66 -6.42
CA VAL A 223 -6.14 -35.75 -5.99
C VAL A 223 -5.66 -36.38 -4.68
N PHE A 224 -4.36 -36.71 -4.60
CA PHE A 224 -3.75 -37.31 -3.43
C PHE A 224 -3.76 -36.36 -2.23
N LYS A 225 -3.27 -35.12 -2.39
CA LYS A 225 -3.18 -34.14 -1.29
C LYS A 225 -4.55 -33.68 -0.79
N TYR A 226 -5.54 -33.57 -1.68
CA TYR A 226 -6.90 -33.20 -1.30
C TYR A 226 -7.64 -34.36 -0.61
N GLY A 227 -7.15 -35.60 -0.80
CA GLY A 227 -7.68 -36.81 -0.19
C GLY A 227 -8.98 -37.27 -0.85
N VAL A 228 -9.05 -37.23 -2.18
CA VAL A 228 -10.22 -37.75 -2.92
C VAL A 228 -10.24 -39.28 -2.79
N ASP A 229 -11.39 -39.83 -2.43
CA ASP A 229 -11.58 -41.28 -2.32
C ASP A 229 -11.36 -41.93 -3.71
N PRO A 230 -10.48 -42.94 -3.85
CA PRO A 230 -10.26 -43.64 -5.10
C PRO A 230 -11.54 -44.21 -5.74
N ALA A 231 -12.58 -44.51 -4.95
CA ALA A 231 -13.88 -44.96 -5.46
C ALA A 231 -14.62 -43.90 -6.29
N TYR A 232 -14.24 -42.62 -6.15
CA TYR A 232 -14.83 -41.51 -6.90
C TYR A 232 -14.14 -41.24 -8.24
N LEU A 233 -12.99 -41.87 -8.52
CA LEU A 233 -12.18 -41.57 -9.71
C LEU A 233 -11.87 -42.84 -10.50
N SER A 234 -12.51 -42.99 -11.64
CA SER A 234 -12.19 -44.05 -12.58
C SER A 234 -10.89 -43.74 -13.34
N SER A 235 -9.92 -44.64 -13.29
CA SER A 235 -8.61 -44.48 -13.95
C SER A 235 -8.68 -44.54 -15.48
N SER A 236 -9.76 -45.08 -16.05
CA SER A 236 -9.98 -45.18 -17.50
C SER A 236 -10.65 -43.94 -18.10
N THR A 237 -11.00 -42.95 -17.27
CA THR A 237 -11.81 -41.80 -17.68
C THR A 237 -10.93 -40.58 -18.01
N PRO A 238 -11.27 -39.77 -19.05
CA PRO A 238 -10.52 -38.56 -19.39
C PRO A 238 -10.39 -37.57 -18.22
N GLN A 239 -9.24 -36.88 -18.14
CA GLN A 239 -8.93 -35.95 -17.04
C GLN A 239 -10.00 -34.86 -16.84
N ALA A 240 -10.62 -34.35 -17.91
CA ALA A 240 -11.68 -33.35 -17.82
C ALA A 240 -12.92 -33.86 -17.05
N GLN A 241 -13.22 -35.15 -17.16
CA GLN A 241 -14.35 -35.78 -16.46
C GLN A 241 -13.95 -36.15 -15.02
N ARG A 242 -12.72 -36.62 -14.81
CA ARG A 242 -12.13 -36.80 -13.46
C ARG A 242 -12.11 -35.48 -12.69
N ALA A 243 -11.83 -34.35 -13.34
CA ALA A 243 -11.88 -33.02 -12.73
C ALA A 243 -13.28 -32.67 -12.18
N ILE A 244 -14.34 -33.05 -12.91
CA ILE A 244 -15.73 -32.86 -12.46
C ILE A 244 -16.03 -33.72 -11.23
N GLU A 245 -15.48 -34.93 -11.16
CA GLU A 245 -15.63 -35.84 -10.02
C GLU A 245 -14.91 -35.30 -8.77
N VAL A 246 -13.68 -34.78 -8.92
CA VAL A 246 -12.95 -34.10 -7.84
C VAL A 246 -13.74 -32.91 -7.29
N ILE A 247 -14.33 -32.11 -8.18
CA ILE A 247 -15.18 -30.98 -7.80
C ILE A 247 -16.43 -31.44 -7.06
N ARG A 248 -17.12 -32.49 -7.55
CA ARG A 248 -18.31 -33.03 -6.89
C ARG A 248 -17.98 -33.54 -5.49
N TYR A 249 -16.84 -34.22 -5.34
CA TYR A 249 -16.31 -34.66 -4.05
C TYR A 249 -16.04 -33.46 -3.13
N GLY A 250 -15.40 -32.40 -3.65
CA GLY A 250 -15.17 -31.17 -2.88
C GLY A 250 -16.47 -30.47 -2.46
N GLN A 251 -17.47 -30.42 -3.34
CA GLN A 251 -18.78 -29.82 -3.00
C GLN A 251 -19.48 -30.60 -1.88
N GLN A 252 -19.31 -31.92 -1.80
CA GLN A 252 -19.80 -32.74 -0.69
C GLN A 252 -19.01 -32.51 0.61
N LYS A 253 -17.70 -32.29 0.50
CA LYS A 253 -16.78 -32.16 1.64
C LYS A 253 -16.80 -30.78 2.30
N GLU A 254 -16.91 -29.70 1.52
CA GLU A 254 -16.76 -28.32 2.00
C GLU A 254 -17.76 -27.33 1.37
N GLY A 255 -18.82 -27.83 0.74
CA GLY A 255 -19.88 -27.03 0.14
C GLY A 255 -19.45 -26.29 -1.14
N ALA A 256 -20.25 -25.31 -1.56
CA ALA A 256 -20.04 -24.59 -2.82
C ALA A 256 -18.74 -23.75 -2.87
N SER A 257 -18.09 -23.54 -1.73
CA SER A 257 -16.90 -22.69 -1.61
C SER A 257 -15.65 -23.28 -2.27
N LEU A 258 -15.49 -24.62 -2.21
CA LEU A 258 -14.31 -25.36 -2.70
C LEU A 258 -12.95 -24.79 -2.23
N ALA A 259 -12.94 -24.11 -1.08
CA ALA A 259 -11.79 -23.33 -0.64
C ALA A 259 -10.56 -24.21 -0.35
N GLY A 260 -10.76 -25.39 0.23
CA GLY A 260 -9.71 -26.38 0.47
C GLY A 260 -9.17 -26.97 -0.83
N LEU A 261 -10.03 -27.26 -1.81
CA LEU A 261 -9.62 -27.78 -3.12
C LEU A 261 -8.73 -26.76 -3.85
N ILE A 262 -9.18 -25.50 -3.91
CA ILE A 262 -8.42 -24.41 -4.53
C ILE A 262 -7.08 -24.19 -3.84
N ARG A 263 -7.05 -24.24 -2.50
CA ARG A 263 -5.80 -24.15 -1.73
C ARG A 263 -4.82 -25.26 -2.10
N VAL A 264 -5.28 -26.51 -2.18
CA VAL A 264 -4.41 -27.65 -2.54
C VAL A 264 -3.89 -27.50 -3.97
N ILE A 265 -4.71 -27.03 -4.91
CA ILE A 265 -4.27 -26.73 -6.29
C ILE A 265 -3.11 -25.72 -6.26
N TYR A 266 -3.21 -24.67 -5.47
CA TYR A 266 -2.15 -23.66 -5.32
C TYR A 266 -0.91 -24.13 -4.55
N GLU A 267 -1.03 -25.15 -3.71
CA GLU A 267 0.13 -25.80 -3.08
C GLU A 267 0.87 -26.72 -4.06
N VAL A 268 0.17 -27.32 -5.02
CA VAL A 268 0.78 -28.15 -6.07
C VAL A 268 1.32 -27.29 -7.21
N VAL A 269 0.66 -26.17 -7.52
CA VAL A 269 1.00 -25.28 -8.63
C VAL A 269 1.01 -23.81 -8.16
N PRO A 270 2.10 -23.36 -7.50
CA PRO A 270 2.14 -22.05 -6.85
C PRO A 270 1.98 -20.85 -7.79
N HIS A 271 2.38 -20.98 -9.06
CA HIS A 271 2.27 -19.91 -10.06
C HIS A 271 0.82 -19.62 -10.48
N LEU A 272 -0.16 -20.45 -10.09
CA LEU A 272 -1.58 -20.16 -10.27
C LEU A 272 -2.14 -19.26 -9.14
N LYS A 273 -1.34 -18.93 -8.12
CA LYS A 273 -1.66 -17.87 -7.14
C LYS A 273 -1.46 -16.52 -7.81
N GLY A 274 -2.49 -16.03 -8.48
CA GLY A 274 -2.62 -14.61 -8.85
C GLY A 274 -3.05 -13.79 -7.65
#